data_AF-A0A6S7HCM7-F1
#
_entry.id   AF-A0A6S7HCM7-F1
#
_cell.length_a   1.000
_cell.length_b   1.000
_cell.length_c   1.000
_cell.angle_alpha   90.00
_cell.angle_beta   90.00
_cell.angle_gamma   90.00
#
_symmetry.space_group_name_H-M   'P 1'
#
loop_
_entity.id
_entity.type
_entity.pdbx_description
1 polymer ?
#
loop_
_entity_poly.entity_id
_entity_poly.type
_entity_poly.pdbx_seq_one_letter_code
_entity_poly.pdbx_strand_id
1 'polypeptide(L)'
;MRLFERVVYKQEIASAFESVIGRDQFAYKEGTNTTVALTMCLHHWLKWLDEGADSVRVISFDYKKAFDSVSHNIICEKLKTLEINPYTINWIISFLANRKQRVVVDGIETVYVDINKGVPQGTVLGPFLFSLMVNDIKPMDAQNNLLVKFADDITTSAPVKSGSDSAEAE
;
A
#
# COMPACT_ATOMS: atom_id res chain seq x y z
N MET A 1 5.08 -23.93 -2.96
CA MET A 1 5.47 -22.54 -2.62
C MET A 1 4.34 -21.78 -1.92
N ARG A 2 3.18 -21.57 -2.56
CA ARG A 2 2.05 -20.82 -1.97
C ARG A 2 1.53 -21.35 -0.62
N LEU A 3 1.57 -22.66 -0.39
CA LEU A 3 1.17 -23.24 0.89
C LEU A 3 2.10 -22.80 2.03
N PHE A 4 3.42 -22.82 1.78
CA PHE A 4 4.41 -22.38 2.76
C PHE A 4 4.26 -20.89 3.06
N GLU A 5 4.11 -20.06 2.01
CA GLU A 5 3.83 -18.62 2.20
C GLU A 5 2.59 -18.39 3.06
N ARG A 6 1.51 -19.16 2.86
CA ARG A 6 0.28 -19.05 3.69
C ARG A 6 0.53 -19.41 5.15
N VAL A 7 1.33 -20.45 5.41
CA VAL A 7 1.66 -20.87 6.78
C VAL A 7 2.47 -19.78 7.48
N VAL A 8 3.55 -19.33 6.84
CA VAL A 8 4.41 -18.24 7.36
C VAL A 8 3.58 -16.97 7.57
N TYR A 9 2.71 -16.62 6.61
CA TYR A 9 1.86 -15.44 6.73
C TYR A 9 0.99 -15.52 7.99
N LYS A 10 0.29 -16.64 8.17
CA LYS A 10 -0.62 -16.82 9.32
C LYS A 10 0.09 -16.85 10.66
N GLN A 11 1.30 -17.42 10.72
CA GLN A 11 2.01 -17.61 11.98
C GLN A 11 2.78 -16.38 12.43
N GLU A 12 3.39 -15.64 11.50
CA GLU A 12 4.39 -14.61 11.84
C GLU A 12 4.06 -13.23 11.28
N ILE A 13 3.37 -13.15 10.13
CA ILE A 13 3.18 -11.88 9.41
C ILE A 13 1.82 -11.25 9.72
N ALA A 14 0.77 -12.04 9.93
CA ALA A 14 -0.59 -11.52 10.11
C ALA A 14 -0.71 -10.58 11.32
N SER A 15 -0.09 -10.94 12.45
CA SER A 15 -0.05 -10.09 13.64
C SER A 15 0.71 -8.79 13.38
N ALA A 16 1.87 -8.87 12.71
CA ALA A 16 2.65 -7.71 12.33
C ALA A 16 1.94 -6.82 11.30
N PHE A 17 1.18 -7.42 10.37
CA PHE A 17 0.37 -6.69 9.42
C PHE A 17 -0.66 -5.82 10.16
N GLU A 18 -1.40 -6.41 11.10
CA GLU A 18 -2.43 -5.71 11.86
C GLU A 18 -1.87 -4.59 12.76
N SER A 19 -0.66 -4.76 13.29
CA SER A 19 -0.04 -3.76 14.16
C SER A 19 0.66 -2.63 13.40
N VAL A 20 1.26 -2.93 12.24
CA VAL A 20 2.13 -1.99 11.50
C VAL A 20 1.35 -1.22 10.44
N ILE A 21 0.39 -1.87 9.77
CA ILE A 21 -0.35 -1.25 8.66
C ILE A 21 -1.40 -0.29 9.22
N GLY A 22 -1.33 0.96 8.77
CA GLY A 22 -2.21 2.03 9.21
C GLY A 22 -3.69 1.75 8.99
N ARG A 23 -4.54 2.39 9.79
CA ARG A 23 -6.01 2.29 9.69
C ARG A 23 -6.56 2.90 8.40
N ASP A 24 -5.75 3.70 7.73
CA ASP A 24 -6.00 4.32 6.43
C ASP A 24 -5.88 3.33 5.25
N GLN A 25 -5.38 2.10 5.45
CA GLN A 25 -5.34 1.04 4.43
C GLN A 25 -6.48 0.02 4.64
N PHE A 26 -7.33 -0.10 3.61
CA PHE A 26 -8.55 -0.93 3.62
C PHE A 26 -8.45 -2.14 2.69
N ALA A 27 -7.40 -2.27 1.88
CA ALA A 27 -7.17 -3.50 1.14
C ALA A 27 -6.34 -4.48 1.95
N TYR A 28 -6.53 -5.77 1.66
CA TYR A 28 -5.74 -6.88 2.19
C TYR A 28 -5.77 -7.07 3.71
N LYS A 29 -6.58 -6.26 4.41
CA LYS A 29 -6.76 -6.30 5.85
C LYS A 29 -8.06 -7.00 6.20
N GLU A 30 -8.01 -7.88 7.20
CA GLU A 30 -9.19 -8.63 7.62
C GLU A 30 -10.28 -7.68 8.16
N GLY A 31 -11.55 -7.97 7.84
CA GLY A 31 -12.68 -7.14 8.27
C GLY A 31 -12.85 -5.81 7.50
N THR A 32 -11.99 -5.51 6.53
CA THR A 32 -12.12 -4.33 5.66
C THR A 32 -12.47 -4.73 4.22
N ASN A 33 -13.14 -3.83 3.51
CA ASN A 33 -13.50 -3.99 2.10
C ASN A 33 -13.79 -2.61 1.49
N THR A 34 -14.08 -2.60 0.19
CA THR A 34 -14.36 -1.36 -0.56
C THR A 34 -15.55 -0.59 0.02
N THR A 35 -16.59 -1.27 0.52
CA THR A 35 -17.74 -0.64 1.15
C THR A 35 -17.36 0.12 2.43
N VAL A 36 -16.47 -0.45 3.25
CA VAL A 36 -16.00 0.23 4.47
C VAL A 36 -15.16 1.46 4.09
N ALA A 37 -14.29 1.34 3.08
CA ALA A 37 -13.50 2.47 2.59
C ALA A 37 -14.37 3.61 2.05
N LEU A 38 -15.36 3.30 1.20
CA LEU A 38 -16.28 4.28 0.64
C LEU A 38 -17.22 4.88 1.69
N THR A 39 -17.68 4.07 2.65
CA THR A 39 -18.47 4.57 3.79
C THR A 39 -17.66 5.56 4.62
N MET A 40 -16.36 5.30 4.83
CA MET A 40 -15.46 6.24 5.53
C MET A 40 -15.33 7.57 4.77
N CYS A 41 -15.09 7.51 3.45
CA CYS A 41 -15.08 8.69 2.59
C CYS A 41 -16.38 9.49 2.72
N LEU A 42 -17.51 8.84 2.48
CA LEU A 42 -18.82 9.49 2.51
C LEU A 42 -19.13 10.12 3.87
N HIS A 43 -18.83 9.41 4.97
CA HIS A 43 -19.04 9.92 6.32
C HIS A 43 -18.29 11.24 6.55
N HIS A 44 -16.99 11.28 6.23
CA HIS A 44 -16.18 12.49 6.42
C HIS A 44 -16.60 13.61 5.47
N TRP A 45 -16.90 13.31 4.20
CA TRP A 45 -17.28 14.33 3.23
C TRP A 45 -18.59 15.00 3.61
N LEU A 46 -19.60 14.22 4.00
CA LEU A 46 -20.89 14.77 4.46
C LEU A 46 -20.71 15.55 5.76
N LYS A 47 -19.95 15.01 6.72
CA LYS A 47 -19.66 15.71 7.98
C LYS A 47 -19.04 17.09 7.74
N TRP A 48 -18.05 17.19 6.86
CA TRP A 48 -17.42 18.48 6.56
C TRP A 48 -18.38 19.48 5.90
N LEU A 49 -19.26 19.00 5.02
CA LEU A 49 -20.31 19.85 4.42
C LEU A 49 -21.31 20.34 5.48
N ASP A 50 -21.73 19.46 6.39
CA ASP A 50 -22.62 19.82 7.51
C ASP A 50 -21.95 20.80 8.50
N GLU A 51 -20.63 20.73 8.66
CA GLU A 51 -19.81 21.63 9.49
C GLU A 51 -19.44 22.97 8.78
N GLY A 52 -20.01 23.22 7.59
CA GLY A 52 -19.90 24.49 6.88
C GLY A 52 -18.70 24.62 5.96
N ALA A 53 -18.17 23.51 5.44
CA ALA A 53 -17.34 23.55 4.23
C ALA A 53 -18.21 23.84 3.00
N ASP A 54 -17.73 24.68 2.08
CA ASP A 54 -18.47 24.98 0.84
C ASP A 54 -18.39 23.82 -0.16
N SER A 55 -17.28 23.08 -0.14
CA SER A 55 -17.08 21.89 -0.95
C SER A 55 -16.03 20.97 -0.32
N VAL A 56 -15.92 19.76 -0.86
CA VAL A 56 -14.85 18.81 -0.50
C VAL A 56 -13.98 18.60 -1.73
N ARG A 57 -12.68 18.85 -1.59
CA ARG A 57 -11.68 18.53 -2.60
C ARG A 57 -11.29 17.07 -2.45
N VAL A 58 -11.32 16.34 -3.55
CA VAL A 58 -10.90 14.93 -3.60
C VAL A 58 -9.81 14.78 -4.65
N ILE A 59 -8.69 14.18 -4.25
CA ILE A 59 -7.54 13.92 -5.13
C ILE A 59 -7.27 12.41 -5.06
N SER A 60 -7.29 11.75 -6.22
CA SER A 60 -7.02 10.32 -6.34
C SER A 60 -5.73 10.11 -7.13
N PHE A 61 -4.90 9.18 -6.65
CA PHE A 61 -3.62 8.82 -7.23
C PHE A 61 -3.70 7.39 -7.78
N ASP A 62 -3.27 7.24 -9.04
CA ASP A 62 -3.12 5.95 -9.72
C ASP A 62 -1.64 5.69 -10.01
N TYR A 63 -1.12 4.57 -9.52
CA TYR A 63 0.28 4.19 -9.71
C TYR A 63 0.43 3.27 -10.92
N LYS A 64 1.13 3.76 -11.94
CA LYS A 64 1.51 2.93 -13.08
C LYS A 64 2.36 1.72 -12.62
N LYS A 65 1.84 0.52 -12.86
CA LYS A 65 2.51 -0.75 -12.50
C LYS A 65 2.95 -0.78 -11.04
N ALA A 66 2.02 -0.48 -10.12
CA ALA A 66 2.31 -0.31 -8.70
C ALA A 66 3.11 -1.48 -8.11
N PHE A 67 2.64 -2.72 -8.31
CA PHE A 67 3.30 -3.93 -7.80
C PHE A 67 4.67 -4.18 -8.43
N ASP A 68 4.89 -3.82 -9.70
CA ASP A 68 6.19 -3.98 -10.38
C ASP A 68 7.21 -2.90 -9.99
N SER A 69 6.74 -1.81 -9.39
CA SER A 69 7.55 -0.63 -9.08
C SER A 69 8.10 -0.62 -7.66
N VAL A 70 7.72 -1.59 -6.82
CA VAL A 70 8.16 -1.71 -5.43
C VAL A 70 9.67 -1.95 -5.34
N SER A 71 10.43 -1.02 -4.76
CA SER A 71 11.88 -1.16 -4.59
C SER A 71 12.22 -2.26 -3.57
N HIS A 72 13.03 -3.25 -3.98
CA HIS A 72 13.46 -4.31 -3.06
C HIS A 72 14.30 -3.76 -1.90
N ASN A 73 15.17 -2.78 -2.16
CA ASN A 73 16.00 -2.18 -1.11
C ASN A 73 15.16 -1.52 -0.01
N ILE A 74 14.15 -0.74 -0.41
CA ILE A 74 13.28 -0.04 0.55
C ILE A 74 12.47 -1.07 1.37
N ILE A 75 11.95 -2.11 0.72
CA ILE A 75 11.25 -3.20 1.43
C ILE A 75 12.19 -3.92 2.41
N CYS A 76 13.42 -4.24 2.01
CA CYS A 76 14.38 -4.90 2.89
C CYS A 76 14.67 -4.06 4.14
N GLU A 77 14.86 -2.75 4.01
CA GLU A 77 15.07 -1.87 5.16
C GLU A 77 13.83 -1.80 6.05
N LYS A 78 12.63 -1.68 5.47
CA LYS A 78 11.36 -1.71 6.21
C LYS A 78 11.13 -3.02 6.96
N LEU A 79 11.48 -4.17 6.37
CA LEU A 79 11.32 -5.47 7.01
C LEU A 79 12.20 -5.60 8.26
N LYS A 80 13.41 -5.03 8.23
CA LYS A 80 14.34 -5.05 9.36
C LYS A 80 13.84 -4.25 10.57
N THR A 81 12.91 -3.31 10.37
CA THR A 81 12.31 -2.53 11.48
C THR A 81 11.11 -3.23 12.11
N LEU A 82 10.68 -4.38 11.58
CA LEU A 82 9.53 -5.11 12.10
C LEU A 82 9.94 -6.06 13.22
N GLU A 83 9.09 -6.20 14.23
CA GLU A 83 9.23 -7.19 15.29
C GLU A 83 8.74 -8.57 14.83
N ILE A 84 9.33 -9.08 13.74
CA ILE A 84 9.09 -10.41 13.18
C ILE A 84 10.36 -11.26 13.38
N ASN A 85 10.19 -12.57 13.48
CA ASN A 85 11.31 -13.51 13.51
C ASN A 85 12.36 -13.19 12.41
N PRO A 86 13.64 -12.95 12.76
CA PRO A 86 14.70 -12.64 11.79
C PRO A 86 14.88 -13.69 10.69
N TYR A 87 14.60 -14.97 10.97
CA TYR A 87 14.63 -16.02 9.95
C TYR A 87 13.53 -15.84 8.90
N THR A 88 12.34 -15.41 9.32
CA THR A 88 11.23 -15.07 8.42
C THR A 88 11.59 -13.85 7.57
N ILE A 89 12.18 -12.81 8.18
CA ILE A 89 12.67 -11.63 7.45
C ILE A 89 13.71 -12.03 6.39
N ASN A 90 14.73 -12.79 6.76
CA ASN A 90 15.77 -13.27 5.84
C ASN A 90 15.19 -14.12 4.71
N TRP A 91 14.16 -14.94 5.00
CA TRP A 91 13.47 -15.71 3.99
C TRP A 91 12.70 -14.81 3.01
N ILE A 92 12.03 -13.76 3.47
CA ILE A 92 11.35 -12.77 2.60
C ILE A 92 12.37 -12.00 1.76
N ILE A 93 13.51 -11.58 2.35
CA ILE A 93 14.59 -10.91 1.61
C ILE A 93 15.14 -11.84 0.52
N SER A 94 15.39 -13.12 0.85
CA SER A 94 15.82 -14.14 -0.11
C SER A 94 14.79 -14.37 -1.22
N PHE A 95 13.50 -14.30 -0.90
CA PHE A 95 12.41 -14.39 -1.88
C PHE A 95 12.42 -13.25 -2.91
N LEU A 96 12.91 -12.07 -2.53
CA LEU A 96 13.03 -10.91 -3.42
C LEU A 96 14.37 -10.87 -4.17
N ALA A 97 15.44 -11.40 -3.57
CA ALA A 97 16.80 -11.33 -4.08
C ALA A 97 17.04 -12.18 -5.33
N ASN A 98 18.01 -11.75 -6.16
CA ASN A 98 18.51 -12.48 -7.35
C ASN A 98 17.41 -12.93 -8.32
N ARG A 99 16.29 -12.21 -8.36
CA ARG A 99 15.21 -12.51 -9.27
C ARG A 99 15.60 -12.16 -10.69
N LYS A 100 15.21 -13.02 -11.63
CA LYS A 100 15.38 -12.82 -13.06
C LYS A 100 14.06 -13.01 -13.78
N GLN A 101 13.85 -12.27 -14.86
CA GLN A 101 12.73 -12.46 -15.77
C GLN A 101 13.21 -12.63 -17.20
N ARG A 102 12.38 -13.27 -18.01
CA ARG A 102 12.50 -13.32 -19.46
C ARG A 102 11.10 -13.31 -20.07
N VAL A 103 11.00 -12.91 -21.32
CA VAL A 103 9.80 -13.03 -22.15
C VAL A 103 9.89 -14.33 -22.95
N VAL A 104 8.77 -15.05 -23.02
CA VAL A 104 8.57 -16.25 -23.85
C VAL A 104 7.33 -16.04 -24.72
N VAL A 105 7.48 -16.13 -26.04
CA VAL A 105 6.38 -16.02 -27.01
C VAL A 105 6.56 -17.10 -28.07
N ASP A 106 5.53 -17.91 -28.31
CA ASP A 106 5.54 -18.99 -29.30
C ASP A 106 6.74 -19.94 -29.19
N GLY A 107 7.17 -20.23 -27.96
CA GLY A 107 8.34 -21.07 -27.68
C GLY A 107 9.69 -20.40 -27.88
N ILE A 108 9.73 -19.13 -28.30
CA ILE A 108 10.94 -18.32 -28.40
C ILE A 108 11.19 -17.62 -27.08
N GLU A 109 12.40 -17.80 -26.52
CA GLU A 109 12.78 -17.27 -25.21
C GLU A 109 13.84 -16.19 -25.34
N THR A 110 13.65 -15.08 -24.64
CA THR A 110 14.67 -14.05 -24.47
C THR A 110 15.69 -14.43 -23.39
N VAL A 111 16.83 -13.73 -23.36
CA VAL A 111 17.81 -13.87 -22.28
C VAL A 111 17.20 -13.42 -20.95
N TYR A 112 17.65 -14.03 -19.86
CA TYR A 112 17.26 -13.59 -18.53
C TYR A 112 17.84 -12.21 -18.21
N VAL A 113 17.01 -11.37 -17.61
CA VAL A 113 17.37 -10.03 -17.12
C VAL A 113 17.11 -9.97 -15.62
N ASP A 114 18.04 -9.37 -14.88
CA ASP A 114 17.91 -9.17 -13.44
C ASP A 114 16.77 -8.21 -13.08
N ILE A 115 16.12 -8.47 -11.95
CA ILE A 115 15.02 -7.69 -11.40
C ILE A 115 15.43 -7.17 -10.04
N ASN A 116 15.40 -5.85 -9.88
CA ASN A 116 15.68 -5.17 -8.61
C ASN A 116 14.45 -4.45 -8.01
N LYS A 117 13.29 -4.60 -8.66
CA LYS A 117 12.03 -4.01 -8.24
C LYS A 117 10.86 -4.92 -8.58
N GLY A 118 9.80 -4.75 -7.82
CA GLY A 118 8.53 -5.39 -8.01
C GLY A 118 8.35 -6.64 -7.17
N VAL A 119 7.15 -6.82 -6.67
CA VAL A 119 6.71 -8.01 -5.95
C VAL A 119 5.91 -8.90 -6.90
N PRO A 120 6.08 -10.23 -6.90
CA PRO A 120 5.38 -11.06 -7.88
C PRO A 120 3.87 -11.06 -7.58
N GLN A 121 3.06 -10.73 -8.59
CA GLN A 121 1.60 -10.80 -8.50
C GLN A 121 1.13 -12.25 -8.29
N GLY A 122 0.05 -12.42 -7.51
CA GLY A 122 -0.49 -13.75 -7.18
C GLY A 122 0.29 -14.52 -6.10
N THR A 123 1.22 -13.85 -5.42
CA THR A 123 1.88 -14.34 -4.21
C THR A 123 1.04 -13.99 -2.98
N VAL A 124 1.25 -14.73 -1.90
CA VAL A 124 0.54 -14.47 -0.63
C VAL A 124 1.18 -13.28 0.09
N LEU A 125 2.49 -13.11 -0.08
CA LEU A 125 3.26 -12.01 0.51
C LEU A 125 3.11 -10.68 -0.24
N GLY A 126 2.85 -10.71 -1.55
CA GLY A 126 2.79 -9.51 -2.39
C GLY A 126 1.93 -8.38 -1.81
N PRO A 127 0.68 -8.65 -1.38
CA PRO A 127 -0.18 -7.69 -0.71
C PRO A 127 0.43 -7.06 0.55
N PHE A 128 1.08 -7.86 1.41
CA PHE A 128 1.76 -7.36 2.60
C PHE A 128 2.93 -6.47 2.26
N LEU A 129 3.81 -6.91 1.36
CA LEU A 129 4.97 -6.13 0.95
C LEU A 129 4.55 -4.81 0.28
N PHE A 130 3.50 -4.84 -0.53
CA PHE A 130 2.95 -3.63 -1.12
C PHE A 130 2.37 -2.69 -0.05
N SER A 131 1.56 -3.21 0.87
CA SER A 131 0.99 -2.42 1.98
C SER A 131 2.07 -1.78 2.84
N LEU A 132 3.16 -2.52 3.12
CA LEU A 132 4.32 -2.04 3.85
C LEU A 132 5.06 -0.91 3.12
N MET A 133 5.14 -0.98 1.78
CA MET A 133 5.72 0.06 0.93
C MET A 133 4.93 1.38 1.05
N VAL A 134 3.60 1.32 0.87
CA VAL A 134 2.74 2.51 0.86
C VAL A 134 2.34 2.98 2.26
N ASN A 135 2.76 2.28 3.31
CA ASN A 135 2.38 2.62 4.69
C ASN A 135 2.93 3.99 5.13
N ASP A 136 4.06 4.43 4.58
CA ASP A 136 4.69 5.72 4.93
C ASP A 136 3.92 6.92 4.40
N ILE A 137 3.02 6.71 3.43
CA ILE A 137 2.13 7.75 2.93
C ILE A 137 1.12 8.04 4.04
N LYS A 138 1.26 9.22 4.64
CA LYS A 138 0.43 9.74 5.73
C LYS A 138 -0.13 11.12 5.35
N PRO A 139 -1.32 11.47 5.84
CA PRO A 139 -1.81 12.84 5.70
C PRO A 139 -0.88 13.79 6.48
N MET A 140 -0.60 14.97 5.91
CA MET A 140 0.15 16.02 6.61
C MET A 140 -0.63 16.54 7.84
N ASP A 141 -1.94 16.65 7.71
CA ASP A 141 -2.87 17.01 8.78
C ASP A 141 -3.97 15.96 8.87
N ALA A 142 -3.88 15.05 9.84
CA ALA A 142 -4.86 13.97 10.01
C ALA A 142 -6.26 14.45 10.48
N GLN A 143 -6.39 15.70 10.92
CA GLN A 143 -7.68 16.26 11.34
C GLN A 143 -8.47 16.80 10.14
N ASN A 144 -7.77 17.44 9.20
CA ASN A 144 -8.38 18.10 8.05
C ASN A 144 -8.20 17.33 6.73
N ASN A 145 -7.27 16.38 6.65
CA ASN A 145 -7.05 15.55 5.47
C ASN A 145 -7.39 14.10 5.77
N LEU A 146 -8.43 13.60 5.09
CA LEU A 146 -8.72 12.18 5.06
C LEU A 146 -7.81 11.52 4.03
N LEU A 147 -7.14 10.43 4.43
CA LEU A 147 -6.40 9.55 3.54
C LEU A 147 -7.06 8.17 3.57
N VAL A 148 -7.42 7.67 2.39
CA VAL A 148 -7.96 6.32 2.20
C VAL A 148 -7.13 5.62 1.14
N LYS A 149 -6.56 4.46 1.50
CA LYS A 149 -5.80 3.60 0.62
C LYS A 149 -6.57 2.30 0.43
N PHE A 150 -6.70 1.87 -0.82
CA PHE A 150 -7.22 0.57 -1.16
C PHE A 150 -6.30 -0.05 -2.21
N ALA A 151 -5.40 -0.92 -1.75
CA ALA A 151 -4.33 -1.46 -2.56
C ALA A 151 -3.49 -0.29 -3.10
N ASP A 152 -3.34 -0.17 -4.41
CA ASP A 152 -2.64 0.91 -5.09
C ASP A 152 -3.47 2.19 -5.27
N ASP A 153 -4.80 2.14 -5.15
CA ASP A 153 -5.63 3.34 -5.19
C ASP A 153 -5.46 4.14 -3.89
N ILE A 154 -4.93 5.36 -4.00
CA ILE A 154 -4.81 6.28 -2.86
C ILE A 154 -5.65 7.50 -3.13
N THR A 155 -6.59 7.78 -2.23
CA THR A 155 -7.45 8.95 -2.31
C THR A 155 -7.26 9.79 -1.06
N THR A 156 -6.99 11.08 -1.25
CA THR A 156 -7.00 12.07 -0.19
C THR A 156 -8.12 13.08 -0.42
N SER A 157 -8.69 13.59 0.67
CA SER A 157 -9.78 14.55 0.60
C SER A 157 -9.74 15.52 1.77
N ALA A 158 -10.18 16.75 1.52
CA ALA A 158 -10.14 17.84 2.48
C ALA A 158 -11.32 18.82 2.27
N PRO A 159 -11.83 19.46 3.34
CA PRO A 159 -12.84 20.51 3.24
C PRO A 159 -12.25 21.78 2.62
N VAL A 160 -13.04 22.49 1.82
CA VAL A 160 -12.67 23.78 1.24
C VAL A 160 -13.66 24.85 1.71
N LYS A 161 -13.12 25.99 2.16
CA LYS A 161 -13.88 27.20 2.47
C LYS A 161 -13.44 28.33 1.54
N SER A 162 -14.40 29.02 0.95
CA SER A 162 -14.17 30.12 0.03
C SER A 162 -13.53 31.28 0.78
N GLY A 163 -12.20 31.42 0.63
CA GLY A 163 -11.40 32.47 1.28
C GLY A 163 -10.05 32.03 1.86
N SER A 164 -9.77 30.73 1.95
CA SER A 164 -8.50 30.20 2.50
C SER A 164 -7.43 29.85 1.45
N ASP A 165 -7.78 29.78 0.16
CA ASP A 165 -6.89 29.26 -0.91
C ASP A 165 -5.92 30.31 -1.49
N SER A 166 -5.77 31.48 -0.87
CA SER A 166 -4.87 32.56 -1.35
C SER A 166 -3.49 32.59 -0.68
N ALA A 167 -3.12 31.60 0.12
CA ALA A 167 -1.81 31.53 0.76
C ALA A 167 -1.34 30.08 0.82
N GLU A 168 -0.58 29.64 -0.20
CA GLU A 168 0.45 28.58 -0.17
C GLU A 168 0.70 28.10 -1.62
N ALA A 169 1.25 29.02 -2.42
CA ALA A 169 1.90 28.71 -3.69
C ALA A 169 3.00 29.76 -3.93
N GLU A 170 4.04 29.73 -3.10
CA GLU A 170 5.38 30.29 -3.38
C GLU A 170 6.44 29.28 -2.95
#